data_AF-A0A935FPF4-F1
#
_entry.id   AF-A0A935FPF4-F1
#
_cell.length_a   1.000
_cell.length_b   1.000
_cell.length_c   1.000
_cell.angle_alpha   90.00
_cell.angle_beta   90.00
_cell.angle_gamma   90.00
#
_symmetry.space_group_name_H-M   'P 1'
#
loop_
_entity.id
_entity.type
_entity.pdbx_description
1 polymer ?
#
loop_
_entity_poly.entity_id
_entity_poly.type
_entity_poly.pdbx_seq_one_letter_code
_entity_poly.pdbx_strand_id
1 'polypeptide(L)'
;MLHTGQVIAMGGLSGSLNSNMEPQTNRTPERYDANGWTAFIAPEATMPPDISYFYPEGQVIPFGPNKGKIFYSTTAFYPDNLDPPAYYIEGNPQIFDPFASGGLPYWTPQVKRSSPSEHSAGLLLPIRKGTNARSRVLISGGIWGHVNVLGRVDFIDVTDPSSNPQWQSIFMQYPRMSHQAILLPDRTLLFIGGNTEIEDNGQTIPVPVEYAELLNTDTMTWIDNEITKIPIARMYHSTGLLLPNGKILLAGGRIPDSGDIEDDTERRLSLYSPGYLEDGEQPVIADPLNQWPTDKHTTLQFFRQELWILYA
;
A
#
# COMPACT_ATOMS: atom_id res chain seq x y z
N MET A 1 7.14 10.56 3.27
CA MET A 1 7.99 11.76 3.23
C MET A 1 7.27 12.82 2.40
N LEU A 2 7.19 14.04 2.89
CA LEU A 2 6.57 15.18 2.21
C LEU A 2 7.55 15.80 1.19
N HIS A 3 7.02 16.62 0.29
CA HIS A 3 7.82 17.40 -0.67
C HIS A 3 8.84 18.37 -0.02
N THR A 4 8.71 18.64 1.28
CA THR A 4 9.63 19.48 2.08
C THR A 4 10.82 18.68 2.63
N GLY A 5 10.89 17.37 2.37
CA GLY A 5 11.86 16.47 2.98
C GLY A 5 11.48 15.99 4.39
N GLN A 6 10.36 16.48 4.93
CA GLN A 6 9.87 16.09 6.26
C GLN A 6 9.25 14.69 6.23
N VAL A 7 9.36 13.95 7.33
CA VAL A 7 8.65 12.68 7.54
C VAL A 7 7.51 12.92 8.51
N ILE A 8 6.33 12.38 8.21
CA ILE A 8 5.18 12.39 9.12
C ILE A 8 4.99 10.97 9.64
N ALA A 9 4.81 10.81 10.94
CA ALA A 9 4.43 9.58 11.61
C ALA A 9 3.14 9.80 12.39
N MET A 10 2.20 8.85 12.28
CA MET A 10 0.85 8.91 12.85
C MET A 10 0.35 7.49 13.12
N GLY A 11 -0.44 7.32 14.18
CA GLY A 11 -1.00 6.03 14.57
C GLY A 11 -0.02 5.15 15.36
N GLY A 12 -0.37 3.87 15.48
CA GLY A 12 0.42 2.88 16.22
C GLY A 12 0.17 2.89 17.72
N LEU A 13 0.82 1.96 18.41
CA LEU A 13 0.76 1.86 19.87
C LEU A 13 1.74 2.83 20.52
N SER A 14 1.32 3.51 21.58
CA SER A 14 2.16 4.42 22.36
C SER A 14 3.13 3.70 23.31
N GLY A 15 3.16 2.37 23.30
CA GLY A 15 3.99 1.53 24.17
C GLY A 15 3.60 1.55 25.66
N SER A 16 2.55 2.29 26.01
CA SER A 16 1.97 2.35 27.36
C SER A 16 0.69 1.55 27.44
N LEU A 17 0.36 1.07 28.64
CA LEU A 17 -0.91 0.42 28.94
C LEU A 17 -1.77 1.35 29.82
N ASN A 18 -3.09 1.31 29.69
CA ASN A 18 -3.96 1.97 30.68
C ASN A 18 -4.03 1.16 31.99
N SER A 19 -4.82 1.65 32.94
CA SER A 19 -5.04 0.99 34.24
C SER A 19 -5.61 -0.43 34.13
N ASN A 20 -6.17 -0.80 32.97
CA ASN A 20 -6.72 -2.12 32.69
C ASN A 20 -5.74 -3.00 31.91
N MET A 21 -4.46 -2.59 31.77
CA MET A 21 -3.45 -3.26 30.97
C MET A 21 -3.71 -3.26 29.45
N GLU A 22 -4.59 -2.37 28.97
CA GLU A 22 -4.88 -2.28 27.53
C GLU A 22 -3.89 -1.35 26.82
N PRO A 23 -3.35 -1.74 25.65
CA PRO A 23 -2.47 -0.91 24.85
C PRO A 23 -3.08 0.46 24.57
N GLN A 24 -2.30 1.50 24.78
CA GLN A 24 -2.67 2.86 24.43
C GLN A 24 -2.22 3.18 23.01
N THR A 25 -3.00 4.00 22.32
CA THR A 25 -2.79 4.33 20.91
C THR A 25 -2.21 5.73 20.78
N ASN A 26 -1.23 5.90 19.91
CA ASN A 26 -0.70 7.21 19.58
C ASN A 26 -1.55 7.85 18.48
N ARG A 27 -2.36 8.83 18.86
CA ARG A 27 -3.23 9.59 17.94
C ARG A 27 -2.68 10.98 17.64
N THR A 28 -1.50 11.31 18.15
CA THR A 28 -0.86 12.60 17.93
C THR A 28 0.10 12.48 16.76
N PRO A 29 -0.12 13.22 15.67
CA PRO A 29 0.84 13.28 14.59
C PRO A 29 2.19 13.83 15.04
N GLU A 30 3.25 13.31 14.45
CA GLU A 30 4.62 13.74 14.66
C GLU A 30 5.28 14.02 13.32
N ARG A 31 6.18 15.01 13.30
CA ARG A 31 7.01 15.33 12.15
C ARG A 31 8.49 15.23 12.51
N TYR A 32 9.26 14.68 11.59
CA TYR A 32 10.71 14.68 11.63
C TYR A 32 11.25 15.62 10.56
N ASP A 33 12.20 16.47 10.96
CA ASP A 33 12.99 17.31 10.07
C ASP A 33 14.46 17.39 10.53
N ALA A 34 15.22 18.35 10.01
CA ALA A 34 16.63 18.53 10.35
C ALA A 34 16.89 18.74 11.86
N ASN A 35 15.88 19.12 12.64
CA ASN A 35 15.98 19.35 14.08
C ASN A 35 15.45 18.18 14.91
N GLY A 36 15.00 17.09 14.28
CA GLY A 36 14.46 15.90 14.96
C GLY A 36 12.93 15.83 14.97
N TRP A 37 12.39 15.00 15.86
CA TRP A 37 10.96 14.76 16.00
C TRP A 37 10.26 15.87 16.79
N THR A 38 9.13 16.35 16.29
CA THR A 38 8.23 17.26 17.00
C THR A 38 6.77 16.83 16.81
N ALA A 39 6.00 16.86 17.90
CA ALA A 39 4.57 16.56 17.87
C ALA A 39 3.75 17.76 17.36
N PHE A 40 2.62 17.49 16.71
CA PHE A 40 1.60 18.50 16.44
C PHE A 40 0.78 18.76 17.71
N ILE A 41 1.05 19.87 18.38
CA ILE A 41 0.46 20.20 19.69
C ILE A 41 -0.94 20.81 19.62
N ALA A 42 -1.41 21.21 18.44
CA ALA A 42 -2.76 21.73 18.26
C ALA A 42 -3.78 20.60 18.52
N PRO A 43 -4.77 20.77 19.41
CA PRO A 43 -5.76 19.73 19.69
C PRO A 43 -6.46 19.22 18.42
N GLU A 44 -6.73 20.11 17.46
CA GLU A 44 -7.39 19.82 16.19
C GLU A 44 -6.52 19.00 15.23
N ALA A 45 -5.21 18.89 15.48
CA ALA A 45 -4.30 18.04 14.71
C ALA A 45 -4.37 16.57 15.15
N THR A 46 -4.91 16.28 16.33
CA THR A 46 -5.11 14.91 16.82
C THR A 46 -5.93 14.10 15.82
N MET A 47 -5.51 12.87 15.51
CA MET A 47 -6.22 11.99 14.58
C MET A 47 -7.69 11.85 15.01
N PRO A 48 -8.66 12.11 14.11
CA PRO A 48 -10.08 11.92 14.37
C PRO A 48 -10.43 10.51 14.84
N PRO A 49 -11.49 10.32 15.66
CA PRO A 49 -11.88 9.02 16.22
C PRO A 49 -12.41 8.03 15.19
N ASP A 50 -12.74 8.52 14.01
CA ASP A 50 -13.18 7.71 12.88
C ASP A 50 -12.01 7.23 12.00
N ILE A 51 -10.75 7.62 12.28
CA ILE A 51 -9.59 7.04 11.62
C ILE A 51 -9.06 5.88 12.45
N SER A 52 -8.97 4.68 11.84
CA SER A 52 -8.26 3.56 12.48
C SER A 52 -6.80 3.91 12.72
N TYR A 53 -6.36 3.63 13.93
CA TYR A 53 -5.01 3.90 14.43
C TYR A 53 -4.03 2.77 14.09
N PHE A 54 -4.52 1.62 13.62
CA PHE A 54 -3.70 0.48 13.20
C PHE A 54 -3.62 0.35 11.69
N TYR A 55 -2.38 0.24 11.20
CA TYR A 55 -2.06 0.04 9.77
C TYR A 55 -2.72 1.04 8.80
N PRO A 56 -2.78 2.36 9.11
CA PRO A 56 -3.38 3.31 8.20
C PRO A 56 -2.57 3.42 6.90
N GLU A 57 -3.24 3.33 5.75
CA GLU A 57 -2.56 3.52 4.46
C GLU A 57 -2.58 5.01 4.11
N GLY A 58 -1.44 5.67 4.31
CA GLY A 58 -1.24 7.09 4.04
C GLY A 58 -0.53 7.31 2.70
N GLN A 59 -1.11 8.13 1.81
CA GLN A 59 -0.52 8.48 0.51
C GLN A 59 -0.35 10.00 0.40
N VAL A 60 0.87 10.46 0.10
CA VAL A 60 1.13 11.89 -0.15
C VAL A 60 0.55 12.27 -1.50
N ILE A 61 -0.29 13.31 -1.53
CA ILE A 61 -0.93 13.78 -2.75
C ILE A 61 0.05 14.68 -3.52
N PRO A 62 0.44 14.30 -4.75
CA PRO A 62 1.55 14.94 -5.47
C PRO A 62 1.19 16.25 -6.19
N PHE A 63 -0.07 16.44 -6.59
CA PHE A 63 -0.54 17.62 -7.32
C PHE A 63 -2.04 17.88 -7.09
N GLY A 64 -2.56 18.96 -7.68
CA GLY A 64 -3.96 19.37 -7.53
C GLY A 64 -4.21 20.14 -6.23
N PRO A 65 -5.50 20.36 -5.87
CA PRO A 65 -5.89 21.21 -4.74
C PRO A 65 -5.35 20.75 -3.38
N ASN A 66 -5.10 19.45 -3.23
CA ASN A 66 -4.60 18.83 -2.00
C ASN A 66 -3.10 18.50 -2.07
N LYS A 67 -2.34 19.10 -3.00
CA LYS A 67 -0.89 18.88 -3.14
C LYS A 67 -0.16 19.03 -1.79
N GLY A 68 0.69 18.06 -1.47
CA GLY A 68 1.50 18.04 -0.25
C GLY A 68 0.76 17.54 0.98
N LYS A 69 -0.57 17.38 0.92
CA LYS A 69 -1.39 16.77 1.97
C LYS A 69 -1.35 15.25 1.88
N ILE A 70 -1.81 14.56 2.92
CA ILE A 70 -1.79 13.10 2.99
C ILE A 70 -3.22 12.56 2.97
N PHE A 71 -3.53 11.71 2.00
CA PHE A 71 -4.76 10.93 1.98
C PHE A 71 -4.61 9.71 2.89
N TYR A 72 -5.57 9.51 3.78
CA TYR A 72 -5.70 8.36 4.67
C TYR A 72 -6.91 7.54 4.28
N SER A 73 -6.70 6.27 3.92
CA SER A 73 -7.76 5.39 3.43
C SER A 73 -8.77 4.92 4.48
N THR A 74 -8.41 5.02 5.77
CA THR A 74 -9.05 4.37 6.92
C THR A 74 -9.15 2.84 6.77
N THR A 75 -8.40 2.12 7.60
CA THR A 75 -8.63 0.69 7.88
C THR A 75 -9.69 0.57 8.98
N ALA A 76 -10.18 -0.63 9.32
CA ALA A 76 -11.03 -0.78 10.50
C ALA A 76 -10.73 -2.07 11.26
N PHE A 77 -10.14 -1.85 12.44
CA PHE A 77 -10.12 -2.70 13.63
C PHE A 77 -11.29 -3.69 13.81
N TYR A 78 -11.29 -4.95 13.35
CA TYR A 78 -12.32 -5.86 13.92
C TYR A 78 -11.82 -6.27 15.30
N PRO A 79 -12.55 -5.99 16.39
CA PRO A 79 -12.10 -6.46 17.70
C PRO A 79 -12.08 -8.00 17.66
N ASP A 80 -10.88 -8.58 17.78
CA ASP A 80 -10.77 -9.92 18.36
C ASP A 80 -11.46 -9.85 19.72
N ASN A 81 -12.09 -10.94 20.16
CA ASN A 81 -12.94 -11.03 21.35
C ASN A 81 -12.24 -10.65 22.68
N LEU A 82 -10.97 -10.21 22.61
CA LEU A 82 -10.12 -9.75 23.70
C LEU A 82 -9.89 -8.23 23.71
N ASP A 83 -10.31 -7.48 22.68
CA ASP A 83 -10.17 -6.01 22.62
C ASP A 83 -11.57 -5.36 22.68
N PRO A 84 -11.91 -4.57 23.73
CA PRO A 84 -13.29 -4.18 24.00
C PRO A 84 -13.98 -3.43 22.84
N PRO A 85 -15.32 -3.53 22.71
CA PRO A 85 -16.12 -3.16 21.52
C PRO A 85 -16.29 -1.64 21.28
N ALA A 86 -15.40 -0.80 21.78
CA ALA A 86 -15.69 0.63 21.91
C ALA A 86 -15.54 1.48 20.64
N TYR A 87 -14.97 0.96 19.54
CA TYR A 87 -14.67 1.79 18.37
C TYR A 87 -15.01 1.13 17.02
N TYR A 88 -16.24 0.64 16.88
CA TYR A 88 -16.86 0.32 15.57
C TYR A 88 -17.25 1.61 14.82
N ILE A 89 -16.34 2.58 14.69
CA ILE A 89 -16.61 3.75 13.84
C ILE A 89 -16.01 3.44 12.48
N GLU A 90 -16.86 2.93 11.57
CA GLU A 90 -16.56 2.91 10.14
C GLU A 90 -16.43 4.35 9.64
N GLY A 91 -15.23 4.90 9.81
CA GLY A 91 -14.97 6.28 9.46
C GLY A 91 -14.79 6.51 7.98
N ASN A 92 -14.62 7.79 7.69
CA ASN A 92 -14.35 8.24 6.34
C ASN A 92 -12.85 8.23 6.11
N PRO A 93 -12.39 7.93 4.88
CA PRO A 93 -11.06 8.35 4.46
C PRO A 93 -10.90 9.85 4.72
N GLN A 94 -9.70 10.30 5.06
CA GLN A 94 -9.46 11.68 5.50
C GLN A 94 -8.24 12.26 4.78
N ILE A 95 -8.25 13.57 4.56
CA ILE A 95 -7.05 14.29 4.13
C ILE A 95 -6.47 15.00 5.34
N PHE A 96 -5.22 14.66 5.68
CA PHE A 96 -4.42 15.35 6.67
C PHE A 96 -3.60 16.47 6.02
N ASP A 97 -3.75 17.69 6.53
CA ASP A 97 -2.97 18.86 6.12
C ASP A 97 -1.89 19.18 7.16
N PRO A 98 -0.63 18.76 6.95
CA PRO A 98 0.47 19.05 7.88
C PRO A 98 0.88 20.54 7.88
N PHE A 99 0.30 21.35 6.98
CA PHE A 99 0.59 22.78 6.83
C PHE A 99 -0.58 23.67 7.27
N ALA A 100 -1.62 23.08 7.86
CA ALA A 100 -2.78 23.81 8.36
C ALA A 100 -2.36 24.96 9.29
N SER A 101 -2.90 26.14 9.03
CA SER A 101 -2.61 27.37 9.76
C SER A 101 -3.78 28.35 9.60
N GLY A 102 -3.85 29.38 10.46
CA GLY A 102 -4.87 30.43 10.35
C GLY A 102 -6.32 29.97 10.46
N GLY A 103 -6.60 28.90 11.23
CA GLY A 103 -7.95 28.37 11.43
C GLY A 103 -8.42 27.37 10.36
N LEU A 104 -7.56 27.01 9.40
CA LEU A 104 -7.84 25.90 8.48
C LEU A 104 -7.80 24.55 9.21
N PRO A 105 -8.64 23.58 8.81
CA PRO A 105 -8.69 22.27 9.47
C PRO A 105 -7.46 21.42 9.13
N TYR A 106 -6.95 20.69 10.12
CA TYR A 106 -5.94 19.64 9.90
C TYR A 106 -6.52 18.42 9.19
N TRP A 107 -7.79 18.11 9.42
CA TRP A 107 -8.45 16.90 8.92
C TRP A 107 -9.69 17.27 8.10
N THR A 108 -9.76 16.75 6.88
CA THR A 108 -10.92 16.94 5.99
C THR A 108 -11.49 15.57 5.60
N PRO A 109 -12.71 15.22 6.03
CA PRO A 109 -13.35 13.97 5.66
C PRO A 109 -13.55 13.86 4.14
N GLN A 110 -13.35 12.67 3.60
CA GLN A 110 -13.55 12.33 2.19
C GLN A 110 -14.75 11.38 2.04
N VAL A 111 -15.12 11.10 0.79
CA VAL A 111 -16.21 10.19 0.47
C VAL A 111 -15.91 8.81 1.04
N LYS A 112 -16.88 8.26 1.79
CA LYS A 112 -16.76 6.96 2.46
C LYS A 112 -16.51 5.83 1.45
N ARG A 113 -15.60 4.92 1.77
CA ARG A 113 -15.40 3.67 1.03
C ARG A 113 -16.47 2.66 1.43
N SER A 114 -16.89 1.80 0.50
CA SER A 114 -17.99 0.83 0.71
C SER A 114 -17.77 -0.13 1.89
N SER A 115 -16.53 -0.46 2.24
CA SER A 115 -16.20 -1.16 3.50
C SER A 115 -14.75 -0.87 3.88
N PRO A 116 -14.39 -0.59 5.13
CA PRO A 116 -13.00 -0.59 5.54
C PRO A 116 -12.41 -2.01 5.49
N SER A 117 -11.09 -2.13 5.42
CA SER A 117 -10.39 -3.43 5.45
C SER A 117 -9.11 -3.32 6.24
N GLU A 118 -8.75 -4.38 6.94
CA GLU A 118 -7.47 -4.50 7.63
C GLU A 118 -6.52 -5.37 6.83
N HIS A 119 -5.22 -5.21 7.04
CA HIS A 119 -4.21 -6.00 6.34
C HIS A 119 -4.35 -5.90 4.80
N SER A 120 -4.95 -4.82 4.31
CA SER A 120 -5.01 -4.47 2.89
C SER A 120 -3.68 -3.88 2.44
N ALA A 121 -3.52 -3.76 1.12
CA ALA A 121 -2.41 -3.04 0.53
C ALA A 121 -2.93 -1.79 -0.18
N GLY A 122 -2.44 -0.61 0.26
CA GLY A 122 -2.78 0.70 -0.30
C GLY A 122 -1.59 1.40 -0.93
N LEU A 123 -1.80 1.99 -2.11
CA LEU A 123 -0.76 2.72 -2.85
C LEU A 123 -1.34 3.86 -3.70
N LEU A 124 -0.49 4.84 -4.03
CA LEU A 124 -0.75 5.80 -5.10
C LEU A 124 -0.30 5.20 -6.44
N LEU A 125 -1.21 5.18 -7.43
CA LEU A 125 -0.90 4.71 -8.78
C LEU A 125 -0.04 5.71 -9.58
N PRO A 126 0.60 5.27 -10.68
CA PRO A 126 1.45 6.12 -11.51
C PRO A 126 0.78 7.43 -11.94
N ILE A 127 1.51 8.53 -11.77
CA ILE A 127 1.07 9.84 -12.25
C ILE A 127 1.40 9.94 -13.74
N ARG A 128 0.36 10.15 -14.57
CA ARG A 128 0.55 10.52 -15.96
C ARG A 128 0.70 12.03 -16.10
N LYS A 129 1.67 12.48 -16.92
CA LYS A 129 1.76 13.89 -17.35
C LYS A 129 0.77 14.11 -18.50
N GLY A 130 -0.02 15.18 -18.44
CA GLY A 130 -0.96 15.56 -19.50
C GLY A 130 -2.31 16.05 -18.96
N THR A 131 -3.27 16.24 -19.85
CA THR A 131 -4.62 16.78 -19.53
C THR A 131 -5.46 15.86 -18.65
N ASN A 132 -5.11 14.57 -18.57
CA ASN A 132 -5.79 13.56 -17.76
C ASN A 132 -4.94 13.07 -16.57
N ALA A 133 -4.03 13.89 -16.06
CA ALA A 133 -3.25 13.56 -14.87
C ALA A 133 -4.17 13.31 -13.67
N ARG A 134 -4.03 12.15 -13.01
CA ARG A 134 -4.80 11.80 -11.80
C ARG A 134 -3.88 11.33 -10.68
N SER A 135 -4.17 11.78 -9.46
CA SER A 135 -3.65 11.12 -8.27
C SER A 135 -4.67 10.07 -7.88
N ARG A 136 -4.44 8.83 -8.28
CA ARG A 136 -5.33 7.72 -8.00
C ARG A 136 -4.79 6.94 -6.81
N VAL A 137 -5.55 6.88 -5.73
CA VAL A 137 -5.26 5.97 -4.62
C VAL A 137 -5.98 4.66 -4.91
N LEU A 138 -5.28 3.56 -4.73
CA LEU A 138 -5.81 2.20 -4.81
C LEU A 138 -5.62 1.51 -3.47
N ILE A 139 -6.60 0.73 -3.05
CA ILE A 139 -6.56 -0.12 -1.87
C ILE A 139 -7.09 -1.50 -2.25
N SER A 140 -6.38 -2.55 -1.87
CA SER A 140 -6.69 -3.92 -2.30
C SER A 140 -6.76 -4.88 -1.14
N GLY A 141 -7.67 -5.84 -1.26
CA GLY A 141 -7.81 -6.98 -0.38
C GLY A 141 -8.07 -6.60 1.08
N GLY A 142 -7.41 -7.33 1.97
CA GLY A 142 -7.60 -7.23 3.40
C GLY A 142 -8.78 -8.05 3.90
N ILE A 143 -9.12 -7.89 5.16
CA ILE A 143 -10.20 -8.61 5.84
C ILE A 143 -11.22 -7.62 6.40
N TRP A 144 -12.50 -8.00 6.36
CA TRP A 144 -13.59 -7.25 6.98
C TRP A 144 -14.53 -8.19 7.74
N GLY A 145 -14.57 -8.08 9.07
CA GLY A 145 -15.30 -9.02 9.92
C GLY A 145 -14.54 -10.33 10.14
N HIS A 146 -15.18 -11.29 10.80
CA HIS A 146 -14.60 -12.61 11.07
C HIS A 146 -14.48 -13.42 9.77
N VAL A 147 -13.28 -13.91 9.43
CA VAL A 147 -12.93 -14.80 8.30
C VAL A 147 -13.32 -14.33 6.89
N ASN A 148 -13.73 -13.07 6.71
CA ASN A 148 -14.16 -12.55 5.42
C ASN A 148 -13.04 -11.74 4.74
N VAL A 149 -12.13 -12.50 4.12
CA VAL A 149 -11.03 -11.96 3.31
C VAL A 149 -11.56 -11.48 1.96
N LEU A 150 -11.19 -10.27 1.58
CA LEU A 150 -11.73 -9.55 0.44
C LEU A 150 -10.87 -9.77 -0.81
N GLY A 151 -11.53 -9.94 -1.96
CA GLY A 151 -10.93 -9.81 -3.29
C GLY A 151 -11.00 -8.40 -3.84
N ARG A 152 -11.58 -7.45 -3.10
CA ARG A 152 -11.93 -6.13 -3.63
C ARG A 152 -10.68 -5.27 -3.86
N VAL A 153 -10.69 -4.51 -4.94
CA VAL A 153 -9.67 -3.52 -5.30
C VAL A 153 -10.40 -2.20 -5.54
N ASP A 154 -10.38 -1.35 -4.53
CA ASP A 154 -11.02 -0.04 -4.54
C ASP A 154 -10.05 1.03 -5.01
N PHE A 155 -10.53 1.99 -5.80
CA PHE A 155 -9.73 3.13 -6.19
C PHE A 155 -10.56 4.40 -6.31
N ILE A 156 -9.89 5.53 -6.06
CA ILE A 156 -10.47 6.88 -6.10
C ILE A 156 -9.46 7.87 -6.65
N ASP A 157 -9.92 8.79 -7.50
CA ASP A 157 -9.12 9.88 -8.03
C ASP A 157 -9.22 11.09 -7.08
N VAL A 158 -8.23 11.27 -6.19
CA VAL A 158 -8.25 12.32 -5.15
C VAL A 158 -7.98 13.74 -5.69
N THR A 159 -7.68 13.84 -6.98
CA THR A 159 -7.55 15.12 -7.71
C THR A 159 -8.69 15.37 -8.68
N ASP A 160 -9.73 14.54 -8.69
CA ASP A 160 -10.92 14.80 -9.50
C ASP A 160 -11.50 16.18 -9.10
N PRO A 161 -11.62 17.14 -10.04
CA PRO A 161 -12.20 18.45 -9.76
C PRO A 161 -13.71 18.40 -9.55
N SER A 162 -14.36 17.25 -9.77
CA SER A 162 -15.75 17.07 -9.39
C SER A 162 -15.93 17.34 -7.89
N SER A 163 -17.08 17.89 -7.52
CA SER A 163 -17.39 18.18 -6.11
C SER A 163 -17.54 16.92 -5.24
N ASN A 164 -17.47 15.72 -5.84
CA ASN A 164 -17.74 14.46 -5.17
C ASN A 164 -17.00 13.30 -5.88
N PRO A 165 -15.69 13.10 -5.64
CA PRO A 165 -14.95 11.98 -6.21
C PRO A 165 -15.57 10.65 -5.76
N GLN A 166 -15.72 9.70 -6.68
CA GLN A 166 -16.38 8.43 -6.40
C GLN A 166 -15.38 7.27 -6.33
N TRP A 167 -15.62 6.38 -5.36
CA TRP A 167 -14.96 5.08 -5.30
C TRP A 167 -15.44 4.19 -6.44
N GLN A 168 -14.51 3.47 -7.04
CA GLN A 168 -14.76 2.39 -7.99
C GLN A 168 -14.12 1.12 -7.47
N SER A 169 -14.68 -0.03 -7.83
CA SER A 169 -14.21 -1.33 -7.37
C SER A 169 -14.07 -2.31 -8.54
N ILE A 170 -12.97 -3.03 -8.56
CA ILE A 170 -12.77 -4.27 -9.31
C ILE A 170 -12.41 -5.39 -8.32
N PHE A 171 -12.24 -6.62 -8.79
CA PHE A 171 -12.06 -7.79 -7.91
C PHE A 171 -10.94 -8.70 -8.40
N MET A 172 -9.99 -9.00 -7.51
CA MET A 172 -9.04 -10.11 -7.66
C MET A 172 -9.79 -11.42 -7.80
N GLN A 173 -9.24 -12.34 -8.58
CA GLN A 173 -9.70 -13.72 -8.64
C GLN A 173 -9.44 -14.44 -7.32
N TYR A 174 -8.32 -14.13 -6.65
CA TYR A 174 -7.94 -14.71 -5.37
C TYR A 174 -7.99 -13.65 -4.26
N PRO A 175 -9.03 -13.67 -3.39
CA PRO A 175 -9.07 -12.85 -2.19
C PRO A 175 -7.82 -13.03 -1.34
N ARG A 176 -7.30 -11.93 -0.80
CA ARG A 176 -6.04 -11.96 -0.03
C ARG A 176 -6.00 -10.84 1.00
N MET A 177 -5.50 -11.17 2.19
CA MET A 177 -5.02 -10.22 3.19
C MET A 177 -3.52 -10.42 3.42
N SER A 178 -2.83 -9.39 3.95
CA SER A 178 -1.39 -9.40 4.21
C SER A 178 -0.51 -9.66 2.98
N HIS A 179 -1.07 -9.48 1.78
CA HIS A 179 -0.35 -9.57 0.52
C HIS A 179 0.48 -8.31 0.25
N GLN A 180 1.28 -8.39 -0.81
CA GLN A 180 2.00 -7.25 -1.34
C GLN A 180 1.32 -6.76 -2.63
N ALA A 181 1.19 -5.44 -2.76
CA ALA A 181 0.80 -4.77 -4.02
C ALA A 181 1.99 -3.95 -4.52
N ILE A 182 2.64 -4.41 -5.59
CA ILE A 182 3.93 -3.90 -6.06
C ILE A 182 3.77 -3.29 -7.46
N LEU A 183 3.94 -1.98 -7.55
CA LEU A 183 3.92 -1.27 -8.83
C LEU A 183 5.19 -1.59 -9.62
N LEU A 184 5.03 -2.04 -10.86
CA LEU A 184 6.12 -2.46 -11.74
C LEU A 184 6.52 -1.34 -12.74
N PRO A 185 7.73 -1.41 -13.35
CA PRO A 185 8.23 -0.40 -14.29
C PRO A 185 7.35 -0.19 -15.54
N ASP A 186 6.65 -1.24 -15.97
CA ASP A 186 5.69 -1.21 -17.07
C ASP A 186 4.31 -0.65 -16.67
N ARG A 187 4.18 -0.19 -15.41
CA ARG A 187 2.96 0.35 -14.79
C ARG A 187 1.87 -0.68 -14.52
N THR A 188 2.18 -1.97 -14.63
CA THR A 188 1.30 -2.99 -14.07
C THR A 188 1.46 -3.04 -12.55
N LEU A 189 0.44 -3.54 -11.86
CA LEU A 189 0.44 -3.74 -10.42
C LEU A 189 0.37 -5.23 -10.12
N LEU A 190 1.39 -5.74 -9.43
CA LEU A 190 1.45 -7.13 -8.99
C LEU A 190 0.85 -7.29 -7.60
N PHE A 191 -0.13 -8.18 -7.50
CA PHE A 191 -0.65 -8.70 -6.23
C PHE A 191 -0.04 -10.07 -5.98
N ILE A 192 0.72 -10.21 -4.89
CA ILE A 192 1.50 -11.42 -4.63
C ILE A 192 1.52 -11.78 -3.14
N GLY A 193 1.39 -13.07 -2.85
CA GLY A 193 1.29 -13.59 -1.48
C GLY A 193 -0.04 -13.26 -0.81
N GLY A 194 -0.01 -13.18 0.51
CA GLY A 194 -1.16 -13.11 1.39
C GLY A 194 -1.77 -14.48 1.68
N ASN A 195 -2.85 -14.44 2.44
CA ASN A 195 -3.67 -15.60 2.79
C ASN A 195 -5.15 -15.27 2.69
N THR A 196 -5.96 -16.31 2.53
CA THR A 196 -7.37 -16.31 2.95
C THR A 196 -7.47 -16.86 4.37
N GLU A 197 -8.69 -16.94 4.89
CA GLU A 197 -9.01 -17.62 6.14
C GLU A 197 -10.17 -18.58 5.90
N ILE A 198 -10.13 -19.73 6.55
CA ILE A 198 -11.25 -20.68 6.62
C ILE A 198 -11.55 -20.99 8.07
N GLU A 199 -12.79 -21.31 8.38
CA GLU A 199 -13.19 -21.78 9.69
C GLU A 199 -13.29 -23.32 9.67
N ASP A 200 -12.58 -23.97 10.59
CA ASP A 200 -12.67 -25.42 10.80
C ASP A 200 -12.76 -25.70 12.31
N ASN A 201 -13.83 -26.38 12.74
CA ASN A 201 -14.10 -26.70 14.14
C ASN A 201 -13.98 -25.52 15.13
N GLY A 202 -14.39 -24.32 14.71
CA GLY A 202 -14.31 -23.10 15.52
C GLY A 202 -12.90 -22.51 15.64
N GLN A 203 -11.95 -22.99 14.84
CA GLN A 203 -10.63 -22.40 14.66
C GLN A 203 -10.54 -21.69 13.30
N THR A 204 -9.99 -20.49 13.31
CA THR A 204 -9.62 -19.76 12.11
C THR A 204 -8.27 -20.25 11.60
N ILE A 205 -8.26 -20.85 10.41
CA ILE A 205 -7.06 -21.39 9.77
C ILE A 205 -6.69 -20.50 8.57
N PRO A 206 -5.50 -19.89 8.56
CA PRO A 206 -5.06 -19.10 7.43
C PRO A 206 -4.58 -20.01 6.30
N VAL A 207 -5.04 -19.75 5.08
CA VAL A 207 -4.70 -20.55 3.89
C VAL A 207 -3.91 -19.69 2.91
N PRO A 208 -2.69 -20.07 2.52
CA PRO A 208 -1.84 -19.24 1.66
C PRO A 208 -2.45 -19.08 0.27
N VAL A 209 -2.36 -17.86 -0.28
CA VAL A 209 -2.71 -17.59 -1.68
C VAL A 209 -1.49 -17.87 -2.55
N GLU A 210 -1.56 -18.94 -3.32
CA GLU A 210 -0.43 -19.44 -4.13
C GLU A 210 -0.28 -18.75 -5.49
N TYR A 211 -1.19 -17.86 -5.86
CA TYR A 211 -1.22 -17.25 -7.19
C TYR A 211 -0.96 -15.75 -7.11
N ALA A 212 -0.07 -15.26 -7.96
CA ALA A 212 0.13 -13.84 -8.19
C ALA A 212 -0.78 -13.37 -9.33
N GLU A 213 -1.26 -12.13 -9.25
CA GLU A 213 -2.16 -11.52 -10.25
C GLU A 213 -1.61 -10.16 -10.69
N LEU A 214 -1.74 -9.85 -11.99
CA LEU A 214 -1.35 -8.56 -12.54
C LEU A 214 -2.56 -7.73 -12.96
N LEU A 215 -2.53 -6.46 -12.60
CA LEU A 215 -3.51 -5.46 -13.00
C LEU A 215 -2.86 -4.42 -13.91
N ASN A 216 -3.47 -4.18 -15.06
CA ASN A 216 -3.16 -3.01 -15.87
C ASN A 216 -3.75 -1.77 -15.18
N THR A 217 -2.89 -0.90 -14.62
CA THR A 217 -3.35 0.32 -13.92
C THR A 217 -3.89 1.39 -14.86
N ASP A 218 -3.63 1.27 -16.16
CA ASP A 218 -4.07 2.23 -17.16
C ASP A 218 -5.53 2.01 -17.56
N THR A 219 -5.96 0.76 -17.65
CA THR A 219 -7.32 0.33 -18.01
C THR A 219 -8.13 -0.16 -16.82
N MET A 220 -7.50 -0.42 -15.67
CA MET A 220 -8.10 -1.09 -14.51
C MET A 220 -8.65 -2.48 -14.86
N THR A 221 -7.92 -3.24 -15.69
CA THR A 221 -8.28 -4.59 -16.12
C THR A 221 -7.18 -5.60 -15.78
N TRP A 222 -7.58 -6.81 -15.39
CA TRP A 222 -6.67 -7.91 -15.11
C TRP A 222 -5.93 -8.38 -16.37
N ILE A 223 -4.71 -8.89 -16.16
CA ILE A 223 -3.86 -9.49 -17.19
C ILE A 223 -3.87 -11.00 -16.94
N ASP A 224 -4.93 -11.66 -17.39
CA ASP A 224 -5.26 -13.05 -17.03
C ASP A 224 -4.20 -14.08 -17.49
N ASN A 225 -3.41 -13.76 -18.50
CA ASN A 225 -2.34 -14.63 -19.01
C ASN A 225 -1.07 -14.65 -18.12
N GLU A 226 -1.01 -13.86 -17.06
CA GLU A 226 0.15 -13.76 -16.16
C GLU A 226 -0.12 -14.22 -14.71
N ILE A 227 -1.13 -15.08 -14.52
CA ILE A 227 -1.33 -15.75 -13.23
C ILE A 227 -0.18 -16.72 -12.97
N THR A 228 0.70 -16.36 -12.03
CA THR A 228 1.91 -17.13 -11.73
C THR A 228 1.81 -17.81 -10.38
N LYS A 229 2.09 -19.11 -10.34
CA LYS A 229 2.16 -19.86 -9.09
C LYS A 229 3.43 -19.52 -8.30
N ILE A 230 3.29 -19.26 -7.01
CA ILE A 230 4.36 -18.95 -6.07
C ILE A 230 4.60 -20.21 -5.23
N PRO A 231 5.79 -20.83 -5.28
CA PRO A 231 6.04 -22.12 -4.64
C PRO A 231 6.26 -22.03 -3.12
N ILE A 232 6.43 -20.82 -2.59
CA ILE A 232 6.67 -20.56 -1.17
C ILE A 232 5.60 -19.58 -0.70
N ALA A 233 4.85 -19.98 0.33
CA ALA A 233 3.82 -19.13 0.93
C ALA A 233 4.44 -17.84 1.49
N ARG A 234 3.78 -16.71 1.24
CA ARG A 234 4.20 -15.38 1.69
C ARG A 234 3.02 -14.71 2.39
N MET A 235 2.84 -14.98 3.68
CA MET A 235 1.66 -14.55 4.45
C MET A 235 1.98 -13.33 5.33
N TYR A 236 1.30 -13.17 6.47
CA TYR A 236 1.62 -12.15 7.48
C TYR A 236 3.12 -12.09 7.78
N HIS A 237 3.70 -10.89 7.95
CA HIS A 237 5.16 -10.65 8.03
C HIS A 237 5.99 -10.99 6.78
N SER A 238 5.38 -11.17 5.63
CA SER A 238 6.12 -11.20 4.35
C SER A 238 6.36 -9.79 3.80
N THR A 239 7.34 -9.67 2.91
CA THR A 239 7.64 -8.44 2.16
C THR A 239 7.97 -8.76 0.71
N GLY A 240 7.62 -7.83 -0.17
CA GLY A 240 8.01 -7.85 -1.58
C GLY A 240 8.68 -6.53 -1.97
N LEU A 241 9.85 -6.61 -2.59
CA LEU A 241 10.63 -5.44 -2.97
C LEU A 241 10.98 -5.49 -4.46
N LEU A 242 10.56 -4.48 -5.21
CA LEU A 242 11.03 -4.26 -6.58
C LEU A 242 12.51 -3.90 -6.56
N LEU A 243 13.33 -4.69 -7.25
CA LEU A 243 14.76 -4.50 -7.37
C LEU A 243 15.10 -3.62 -8.58
N PRO A 244 16.28 -2.95 -8.61
CA PRO A 244 16.69 -2.11 -9.73
C PRO A 244 16.78 -2.83 -11.09
N ASN A 245 16.88 -4.16 -11.09
CA ASN A 245 16.91 -4.98 -12.30
C ASN A 245 15.50 -5.40 -12.79
N GLY A 246 14.43 -4.86 -12.21
CA GLY A 246 13.04 -5.21 -12.54
C GLY A 246 12.53 -6.49 -11.90
N LYS A 247 13.37 -7.28 -11.24
CA LYS A 247 12.90 -8.46 -10.49
C LYS A 247 12.32 -8.08 -9.15
N ILE A 248 11.61 -9.00 -8.51
CA ILE A 248 10.97 -8.77 -7.22
C ILE A 248 11.53 -9.77 -6.22
N LEU A 249 12.15 -9.26 -5.16
CA LEU A 249 12.57 -10.06 -4.02
C LEU A 249 11.37 -10.29 -3.10
N LEU A 250 11.08 -11.54 -2.80
CA LEU A 250 10.08 -11.96 -1.82
C LEU A 250 10.80 -12.59 -0.63
N ALA A 251 10.43 -12.16 0.57
CA ALA A 251 11.06 -12.61 1.82
C ALA A 251 10.05 -12.68 2.96
N GLY A 252 10.37 -13.48 3.98
CA GLY A 252 9.55 -13.59 5.19
C GLY A 252 8.20 -14.25 4.93
N GLY A 253 7.33 -14.10 5.92
CA GLY A 253 6.04 -14.76 6.01
C GLY A 253 5.99 -15.66 7.24
N ARG A 254 4.86 -15.62 7.95
CA ARG A 254 4.52 -16.56 9.01
C ARG A 254 3.64 -17.66 8.43
N ILE A 255 4.11 -18.88 8.44
CA ILE A 255 3.40 -20.08 7.97
C ILE A 255 3.12 -20.92 9.22
N PRO A 256 1.88 -20.91 9.76
CA PRO A 256 1.56 -21.74 10.91
C PRO A 256 1.66 -23.22 10.54
N ASP A 257 2.68 -23.92 11.03
CA ASP A 257 2.91 -25.35 10.72
C ASP A 257 2.58 -26.23 11.95
N SER A 258 3.05 -25.86 13.14
CA SER A 258 2.99 -26.78 14.30
C SER A 258 2.77 -26.15 15.68
N GLY A 259 2.53 -24.84 15.76
CA GLY A 259 2.26 -24.14 17.03
C GLY A 259 3.50 -23.63 17.77
N ASP A 260 4.68 -23.66 17.14
CA ASP A 260 5.88 -22.95 17.61
C ASP A 260 6.11 -21.70 16.75
N ILE A 261 6.03 -20.53 17.36
CA ILE A 261 6.18 -19.24 16.69
C ILE A 261 7.59 -19.02 16.12
N GLU A 262 8.62 -19.68 16.67
CA GLU A 262 10.01 -19.59 16.19
C GLU A 262 10.24 -20.39 14.90
N ASP A 263 9.47 -21.47 14.71
CA ASP A 263 9.50 -22.34 13.54
C ASP A 263 8.54 -21.88 12.43
N ASP A 264 7.53 -21.06 12.75
CA ASP A 264 6.57 -20.53 11.77
C ASP A 264 7.17 -19.50 10.78
N THR A 265 8.43 -19.08 10.93
CA THR A 265 9.04 -18.04 10.07
C THR A 265 9.62 -18.61 8.78
N GLU A 266 9.14 -18.13 7.63
CA GLU A 266 9.71 -18.45 6.32
C GLU A 266 11.01 -17.67 6.05
N ARG A 267 12.14 -18.36 6.17
CA ARG A 267 13.48 -17.76 6.09
C ARG A 267 14.08 -17.77 4.67
N ARG A 268 13.46 -18.47 3.71
CA ARG A 268 13.95 -18.52 2.33
C ARG A 268 13.55 -17.26 1.58
N LEU A 269 14.43 -16.83 0.69
CA LEU A 269 14.18 -15.76 -0.27
C LEU A 269 13.68 -16.35 -1.59
N SER A 270 12.81 -15.65 -2.29
CA SER A 270 12.41 -15.97 -3.66
C SER A 270 12.57 -14.77 -4.55
N LEU A 271 12.86 -15.01 -5.83
CA LEU A 271 12.99 -13.97 -6.84
C LEU A 271 11.93 -14.21 -7.90
N TYR A 272 10.98 -13.28 -8.02
CA TYR A 272 9.99 -13.28 -9.09
C TYR A 272 10.51 -12.46 -10.28
N SER A 273 10.40 -13.02 -11.49
CA SER A 273 10.78 -12.36 -12.74
C SER A 273 9.52 -12.09 -13.55
N PRO A 274 9.04 -10.84 -13.62
CA PRO A 274 7.84 -10.48 -14.39
C PRO A 274 8.00 -10.75 -15.89
N GLY A 275 6.89 -10.95 -16.61
CA GLY A 275 6.87 -11.30 -18.03
C GLY A 275 7.64 -10.31 -18.93
N TYR A 276 7.60 -9.01 -18.63
CA TYR A 276 8.34 -7.99 -19.39
C TYR A 276 9.86 -8.19 -19.44
N LEU A 277 10.45 -9.00 -18.54
CA LEU A 277 11.88 -9.32 -18.58
C LEU A 277 12.22 -10.39 -19.61
N GLU A 278 11.22 -11.14 -20.06
CA GLU A 278 11.32 -12.21 -21.06
C GLU A 278 10.91 -11.71 -22.46
N ASP A 279 10.36 -10.48 -22.55
CA ASP A 279 9.92 -9.83 -23.80
C ASP A 279 11.10 -9.24 -24.59
N GLY A 280 12.03 -10.10 -24.99
CA GLY A 280 13.16 -9.76 -25.85
C GLY A 280 14.32 -9.05 -25.15
N GLU A 281 15.12 -8.31 -25.92
CA GLU A 281 16.31 -7.64 -25.39
C GLU A 281 15.95 -6.45 -24.50
N GLN A 282 16.54 -6.42 -23.30
CA GLN A 282 16.35 -5.33 -22.35
C GLN A 282 17.14 -4.08 -22.80
N PRO A 283 16.51 -2.89 -22.85
CA PRO A 283 17.20 -1.66 -23.23
C PRO A 283 18.21 -1.26 -22.15
N VAL A 284 19.33 -0.67 -22.58
CA VAL A 284 20.36 -0.14 -21.68
C VAL A 284 20.39 1.38 -21.75
N ILE A 285 20.42 2.04 -20.58
CA ILE A 285 20.60 3.49 -20.48
C ILE A 285 22.07 3.81 -20.73
N ALA A 286 22.32 4.64 -21.75
CA ALA A 286 23.65 4.96 -22.25
C ALA A 286 24.47 5.85 -21.32
N ASP A 287 23.84 6.95 -20.92
CA ASP A 287 24.44 8.03 -20.15
C ASP A 287 23.57 8.27 -18.92
N PRO A 288 23.75 7.49 -17.83
CA PRO A 288 22.98 7.71 -16.62
C PRO A 288 23.33 9.07 -16.03
N LEU A 289 22.32 9.86 -15.70
CA LEU A 289 22.53 11.14 -15.03
C LEU A 289 22.99 10.91 -13.59
N ASN A 290 24.12 11.51 -13.23
CA ASN A 290 24.63 11.50 -11.86
C ASN A 290 23.84 12.46 -10.93
N GLN A 291 23.07 13.39 -11.49
CA GLN A 291 22.19 14.31 -10.77
C GLN A 291 20.95 14.64 -11.60
N TRP A 292 19.79 14.61 -10.98
CA TRP A 292 18.53 14.96 -11.63
C TRP A 292 18.21 16.43 -11.36
N PRO A 293 18.12 17.28 -12.40
CA PRO A 293 17.70 18.66 -12.22
C PRO A 293 16.21 18.70 -11.84
N THR A 294 15.89 19.34 -10.72
CA THR A 294 14.50 19.66 -10.37
C THR A 294 13.88 20.55 -11.44
N ASP A 295 12.65 20.22 -11.85
CA ASP A 295 11.82 21.00 -12.79
C ASP A 295 12.40 21.23 -14.20
N LYS A 296 13.37 20.41 -14.66
CA LYS A 296 13.89 20.45 -16.03
C LYS A 296 13.59 19.17 -16.79
N HIS A 297 13.34 19.31 -18.09
CA HIS A 297 13.29 18.17 -19.00
C HIS A 297 14.69 17.55 -19.13
N THR A 298 14.77 16.23 -19.08
CA THR A 298 15.99 15.46 -19.33
C THR A 298 15.77 14.57 -20.54
N THR A 299 16.80 14.45 -21.38
CA THR A 299 16.84 13.47 -22.47
C THR A 299 17.75 12.32 -22.04
N LEU A 300 17.21 11.10 -22.05
CA LEU A 300 17.99 9.88 -21.87
C LEU A 300 18.25 9.25 -23.24
N GLN A 301 19.47 8.80 -23.48
CA GLN A 301 19.81 7.98 -24.64
C GLN A 301 19.74 6.50 -24.26
N PHE A 302 19.13 5.71 -25.13
CA PHE A 302 19.07 4.26 -25.02
C PHE A 302 19.82 3.66 -26.20
N PHE A 303 20.51 2.55 -25.99
CA PHE A 303 21.01 1.72 -27.09
C PHE A 303 20.47 0.30 -27.01
N ARG A 304 20.23 -0.31 -28.18
CA ARG A 304 20.11 -1.76 -28.32
C ARG A 304 21.53 -2.32 -28.42
N GLN A 305 21.81 -3.41 -27.70
CA GLN A 305 22.98 -4.21 -28.01
C GLN A 305 22.66 -4.99 -29.29
N GLU A 306 23.12 -4.53 -30.45
CA GLU A 306 23.01 -5.36 -31.65
C GLU A 306 23.95 -6.58 -31.50
N LEU A 307 23.36 -7.77 -31.35
CA LEU A 307 24.08 -9.03 -31.37
C LEU A 307 24.58 -9.31 -32.80
N TRP A 308 25.85 -9.03 -33.07
CA TRP A 308 26.50 -9.43 -34.31
C TRP A 308 26.80 -10.94 -34.26
N ILE A 309 25.90 -11.76 -34.81
CA ILE A 309 26.21 -13.17 -35.10
C ILE A 309 27.06 -13.21 -36.37
N LEU A 310 28.38 -13.33 -36.20
CA LEU A 310 29.29 -13.71 -37.29
C LEU A 310 29.04 -15.18 -37.64
N TYR A 311 28.41 -15.42 -38.79
CA TYR A 311 28.51 -16.72 -39.44
C TYR A 311 29.94 -16.81 -40.03
N ALA A 312 30.72 -17.76 -39.52
CA ALA A 312 31.97 -18.20 -40.15
C ALA A 312 31.68 -19.21 -41.27
#